data_AF-A0A7C9HJL8-F1
#
_entry.id   AF-A0A7C9HJL8-F1
#
_cell.length_a   1.000
_cell.length_b   1.000
_cell.length_c   1.000
_cell.angle_alpha   90.00
_cell.angle_beta   90.00
_cell.angle_gamma   90.00
#
_symmetry.space_group_name_H-M   'P 1'
#
loop_
_entity.id
_entity.type
_entity.pdbx_description
1 polymer ?
#
loop_
_entity_poly.entity_id
_entity_poly.type
_entity_poly.pdbx_seq_one_letter_code
_entity_poly.pdbx_strand_id
1 'polypeptide(L)'
;MDYIENNPEILRLIPVALVALVVAVWLLFCALEGALVLLAIALAQGFVGIVAYVAAWVFLLPFMLVASVGLGAINRFTSASAKRQEKRAGRWRRRHREGKVSDPPPDPAERYKWANRLPPYDS
;
A
#
# COMPACT_ATOMS: atom_id res chain seq x y z
N MET A 1 18.43 1.57 7.80
CA MET A 1 18.31 1.45 6.33
C MET A 1 18.03 -0.02 5.93
N ASP A 2 17.46 -0.81 6.84
CA ASP A 2 17.67 -2.27 6.85
C ASP A 2 16.53 -3.05 6.16
N TYR A 3 15.57 -2.33 5.57
CA TYR A 3 14.40 -2.90 4.90
C TYR A 3 14.66 -3.27 3.43
N ILE A 4 15.59 -2.59 2.78
CA ILE A 4 15.94 -2.83 1.36
C ILE A 4 16.90 -4.03 1.24
N GLU A 5 17.79 -4.19 2.21
CA GLU A 5 18.82 -5.23 2.21
C GLU A 5 18.26 -6.66 2.37
N ASN A 6 17.11 -6.81 3.04
CA ASN A 6 16.51 -8.11 3.32
C ASN A 6 15.47 -8.57 2.27
N ASN A 7 15.17 -7.78 1.23
CA ASN A 7 14.12 -8.10 0.25
C ASN A 7 14.60 -7.87 -1.19
N PRO A 8 15.38 -8.82 -1.77
CA PRO A 8 15.89 -8.68 -3.14
C PRO A 8 14.78 -8.55 -4.20
N GLU A 9 13.59 -9.06 -3.90
CA GLU A 9 12.36 -8.89 -4.69
C GLU A 9 11.96 -7.41 -4.86
N ILE A 10 12.06 -6.60 -3.79
CA ILE A 10 11.70 -5.17 -3.82
C ILE A 10 12.73 -4.40 -4.64
N LEU A 11 14.02 -4.74 -4.49
CA LEU A 11 15.09 -4.13 -5.26
C LEU A 11 14.96 -4.41 -6.77
N ARG A 12 14.38 -5.56 -7.16
CA ARG A 12 14.05 -5.90 -8.56
C ARG A 12 12.80 -5.19 -9.07
N LEU A 13 11.82 -4.93 -8.21
CA LEU A 13 10.58 -4.24 -8.59
C LEU A 13 10.77 -2.76 -8.87
N ILE A 14 11.71 -2.10 -8.20
CA ILE A 14 12.03 -0.67 -8.40
C ILE A 14 12.41 -0.34 -9.85
N PRO A 15 13.40 -1.00 -10.49
CA PRO A 15 13.77 -0.70 -11.87
C PRO A 15 12.66 -1.09 -12.84
N VAL A 16 11.90 -2.16 -12.59
CA VAL A 16 10.76 -2.55 -13.44
C VAL A 16 9.66 -1.48 -13.41
N ALA A 17 9.34 -0.96 -12.23
CA ALA A 17 8.37 0.12 -12.08
C ALA A 17 8.86 1.42 -12.73
N LEU A 18 10.16 1.72 -12.62
CA LEU A 18 10.76 2.89 -13.26
C LEU A 18 10.71 2.77 -14.79
N VAL A 19 11.07 1.61 -15.35
CA VAL A 19 10.99 1.35 -16.79
C VAL A 19 9.53 1.44 -17.26
N ALA A 20 8.59 0.85 -16.53
CA ALA A 20 7.17 0.95 -16.85
C ALA A 20 6.68 2.40 -16.87
N LEU A 21 7.13 3.23 -15.92
CA LEU A 21 6.80 4.65 -15.88
C LEU A 21 7.40 5.40 -17.09
N VAL A 22 8.67 5.16 -17.41
CA VAL A 22 9.34 5.78 -18.57
C VAL A 22 8.65 5.40 -19.87
N VAL A 23 8.30 4.12 -20.04
CA VAL A 23 7.56 3.63 -21.21
C VAL A 23 6.17 4.27 -21.28
N ALA A 24 5.47 4.41 -20.16
CA ALA A 24 4.15 5.06 -20.14
C ALA A 24 4.24 6.54 -20.55
N VAL A 25 5.25 7.27 -20.05
CA VAL A 25 5.50 8.67 -20.44
C VAL A 25 5.85 8.76 -21.93
N TRP A 26 6.70 7.86 -22.43
CA TRP A 26 7.07 7.84 -23.84
C TRP A 26 5.88 7.54 -24.76
N LEU A 27 5.05 6.57 -24.39
CA LEU A 27 3.79 6.27 -25.10
C LEU A 27 2.82 7.45 -25.08
N LEU A 28 2.78 8.22 -23.99
CA LEU A 28 2.00 9.47 -23.89
C LEU A 28 2.48 10.51 -24.91
N PHE A 29 3.80 10.69 -25.07
CA PHE A 29 4.35 11.59 -26.09
C PHE A 29 4.06 11.11 -27.51
N CYS A 30 4.28 9.81 -27.80
CA CYS A 30 3.94 9.25 -29.11
C CYS A 30 2.44 9.35 -29.41
N ALA A 31 1.58 9.15 -28.42
CA ALA A 31 0.14 9.31 -28.56
C ALA A 31 -0.25 10.77 -28.79
N LEU A 32 0.41 11.73 -28.14
CA LEU A 32 0.20 13.16 -28.35
C LEU A 32 0.53 13.56 -29.79
N GLU A 33 1.68 13.13 -30.31
CA GLU A 33 2.07 13.37 -31.69
C GLU A 33 1.08 12.74 -32.67
N GLY A 34 0.69 11.48 -32.43
CA GLY A 34 -0.32 10.80 -33.23
C GLY A 34 -1.66 11.53 -33.22
N ALA A 35 -2.10 12.02 -32.05
CA ALA A 35 -3.32 12.80 -31.92
C ALA A 35 -3.24 14.14 -32.67
N LEU A 36 -2.10 14.82 -32.63
CA LEU A 36 -1.90 16.08 -33.37
C LEU A 36 -1.91 15.86 -34.89
N VAL A 37 -1.28 14.79 -35.38
CA VAL A 37 -1.30 14.43 -36.80
C VAL A 37 -2.71 14.09 -37.25
N LEU A 38 -3.42 13.24 -36.49
CA LEU A 38 -4.79 12.90 -36.80
C LEU A 38 -5.71 14.12 -36.73
N LEU A 39 -5.51 15.03 -35.77
CA LEU A 39 -6.26 16.27 -35.65
C LEU A 39 -6.04 17.18 -36.87
N ALA A 40 -4.80 17.31 -37.35
CA ALA A 40 -4.49 18.10 -38.54
C ALA A 40 -5.18 17.53 -39.79
N ILE A 41 -5.16 16.20 -39.95
CA ILE A 41 -5.85 15.52 -41.07
C ILE A 41 -7.37 15.63 -40.91
N ALA A 42 -7.89 15.52 -39.69
CA ALA A 42 -9.32 15.64 -39.40
C ALA A 42 -9.85 17.06 -39.64
N LEU A 43 -9.08 18.09 -39.31
CA LEU A 43 -9.41 19.48 -39.61
C LEU A 43 -9.48 19.71 -41.13
N ALA A 44 -8.60 19.06 -41.90
CA ALA A 44 -8.63 19.10 -43.35
C ALA A 44 -9.86 18.37 -43.96
N GLN A 45 -10.42 17.38 -43.25
CA GLN A 45 -11.53 16.55 -43.74
C GLN A 45 -12.89 16.84 -43.07
N GLY A 46 -12.95 17.73 -42.08
CA GLY A 46 -14.17 18.05 -41.32
C GLY A 46 -14.64 16.98 -40.33
N PHE A 47 -13.91 15.86 -40.16
CA PHE A 47 -14.27 14.72 -39.30
C PHE A 47 -13.57 14.75 -37.93
N VAL A 48 -13.76 15.83 -37.18
CA VAL A 48 -13.09 16.05 -35.87
C VAL A 48 -13.52 15.02 -34.81
N GLY A 49 -14.77 14.54 -34.86
CA GLY A 49 -15.34 13.70 -33.80
C GLY A 49 -14.75 12.29 -33.67
N ILE A 50 -14.52 11.59 -34.79
CA ILE A 50 -14.02 10.19 -34.77
C ILE A 50 -12.54 10.16 -34.36
N VAL A 51 -11.76 11.14 -34.82
CA VAL A 51 -10.36 11.27 -34.43
C VAL A 51 -10.21 11.62 -32.96
N ALA A 52 -11.01 12.54 -32.43
CA ALA A 52 -11.03 12.85 -31.01
C ALA A 52 -11.42 11.63 -30.17
N TYR A 53 -12.36 10.82 -30.64
CA TYR A 53 -12.76 9.57 -29.99
C TYR A 53 -11.61 8.56 -29.93
N VAL A 54 -10.93 8.28 -31.05
CA VAL A 54 -9.81 7.34 -31.08
C VAL A 54 -8.63 7.85 -30.24
N ALA A 55 -8.30 9.14 -30.32
CA ALA A 55 -7.27 9.75 -29.48
C ALA A 55 -7.59 9.63 -27.99
N ALA A 56 -8.85 9.87 -27.60
CA ALA A 56 -9.29 9.73 -26.21
C ALA A 56 -9.08 8.30 -25.69
N TRP A 57 -9.39 7.27 -26.49
CA TRP A 57 -9.18 5.87 -26.10
C TRP A 57 -7.70 5.50 -25.96
N VAL A 58 -6.85 5.97 -26.87
CA VAL A 58 -5.40 5.75 -26.83
C VAL A 58 -4.76 6.45 -25.61
N PHE A 59 -5.30 7.59 -25.19
CA PHE A 59 -4.85 8.30 -23.98
C PHE A 59 -5.39 7.72 -22.67
N LEU A 60 -6.64 7.25 -22.65
CA LEU A 60 -7.30 6.80 -21.42
C LEU A 60 -6.70 5.51 -20.87
N LEU A 61 -6.34 4.58 -21.76
CA LEU A 61 -5.81 3.26 -21.39
C LEU A 61 -4.48 3.29 -20.62
N PRO A 62 -3.41 3.96 -21.11
CA PRO A 62 -2.16 4.05 -20.36
C PRO A 62 -2.33 4.84 -19.06
N PHE A 63 -3.18 5.88 -19.05
CA PHE A 63 -3.49 6.62 -17.83
C PHE A 63 -4.17 5.74 -16.78
N MET A 64 -5.18 4.95 -17.16
CA MET A 64 -5.85 4.01 -16.26
C MET A 64 -4.92 2.92 -15.74
N LEU A 65 -3.99 2.43 -16.57
CA LEU A 65 -2.97 1.46 -16.15
C LEU A 65 -2.08 2.05 -15.04
N VAL A 66 -1.54 3.25 -15.24
CA VAL A 66 -0.70 3.93 -14.25
C VAL A 66 -1.47 4.22 -12.97
N ALA A 67 -2.70 4.72 -13.07
CA ALA A 67 -3.55 4.98 -11.92
C ALA A 67 -3.85 3.70 -11.11
N SER A 68 -4.12 2.59 -11.80
CA SER A 68 -4.40 1.29 -11.17
C SER A 68 -3.18 0.72 -10.45
N VAL A 69 -1.99 0.80 -11.07
CA VAL A 69 -0.74 0.37 -10.45
C VAL A 69 -0.38 1.27 -9.26
N GLY A 70 -0.56 2.59 -9.40
CA GLY A 70 -0.32 3.56 -8.35
C GLY A 70 -1.22 3.34 -7.13
N LEU A 71 -2.55 3.26 -7.32
CA LEU A 71 -3.49 2.95 -6.25
C LEU A 71 -3.22 1.57 -5.62
N GLY A 72 -2.89 0.57 -6.43
CA GLY A 72 -2.55 -0.76 -5.95
C GLY A 72 -1.31 -0.76 -5.05
N ALA A 73 -0.28 0.00 -5.42
CA ALA A 73 0.93 0.17 -4.62
C ALA A 73 0.65 0.90 -3.29
N ILE A 74 -0.12 1.99 -3.33
CA ILE A 74 -0.54 2.73 -2.14
C ILE A 74 -1.32 1.81 -1.20
N ASN A 75 -2.33 1.10 -1.69
CA ASN A 75 -3.17 0.25 -0.86
C ASN A 75 -2.39 -0.91 -0.21
N ARG A 76 -1.40 -1.47 -0.92
CA ARG A 76 -0.47 -2.46 -0.34
C ARG A 76 0.40 -1.87 0.78
N PHE A 77 0.86 -0.63 0.62
CA PHE A 77 1.63 0.06 1.65
C PHE A 77 0.79 0.35 2.90
N THR A 78 -0.45 0.83 2.72
CA THR A 78 -1.37 1.13 3.82
C THR A 78 -1.78 -0.14 4.57
N SER A 79 -2.09 -1.22 3.85
CA SER A 79 -2.46 -2.51 4.46
C SER A 79 -1.30 -3.20 5.19
N ALA A 80 -0.06 -3.08 4.68
CA ALA A 80 1.12 -3.56 5.38
C ALA A 80 1.35 -2.81 6.72
N SER A 81 1.06 -1.51 6.73
CA SER A 81 1.12 -0.67 7.93
C SER A 81 0.03 -1.06 8.95
N ALA A 82 -1.20 -1.32 8.47
CA ALA A 82 -2.31 -1.77 9.31
C ALA A 82 -2.03 -3.14 9.96
N LYS A 83 -1.57 -4.14 9.18
CA LYS A 83 -1.20 -5.48 9.72
C LYS A 83 -0.07 -5.41 10.75
N ARG A 84 0.87 -4.48 10.61
CA ARG A 84 1.95 -4.27 11.60
C ARG A 84 1.44 -3.69 12.90
N GLN A 85 0.50 -2.74 12.85
CA GLN A 85 -0.14 -2.21 14.05
C GLN A 85 -0.95 -3.30 14.76
N GLU A 86 -1.69 -4.11 14.03
CA GLU A 86 -2.46 -5.23 14.58
C GLU A 86 -1.56 -6.27 15.28
N LYS A 87 -0.46 -6.68 14.64
CA LYS A 87 0.53 -7.57 15.27
C LYS A 87 1.18 -6.96 16.52
N ARG A 88 1.44 -5.64 16.55
CA ARG A 88 1.94 -4.95 17.74
C ARG A 88 0.91 -4.93 18.87
N ALA A 89 -0.35 -4.63 18.55
CA ALA A 89 -1.46 -4.64 19.51
C ALA A 89 -1.69 -6.05 20.08
N GLY A 90 -1.64 -7.09 19.25
CA GLY A 90 -1.75 -8.49 19.70
C GLY A 90 -0.64 -8.91 20.66
N ARG A 91 0.62 -8.54 20.36
CA ARG A 91 1.75 -8.81 21.26
C ARG A 91 1.67 -8.05 22.59
N TRP A 92 1.18 -6.81 22.57
CA TRP A 92 0.95 -6.05 23.79
C TRP A 92 -0.13 -6.72 24.66
N ARG A 93 -1.26 -7.13 24.07
CA ARG A 93 -2.31 -7.87 24.80
C ARG A 93 -1.80 -9.17 25.40
N ARG A 94 -0.96 -9.93 24.69
CA ARG A 94 -0.41 -11.20 25.19
C ARG A 94 0.46 -10.98 26.43
N ARG A 95 1.36 -9.98 26.41
CA ARG A 95 2.20 -9.63 27.57
C ARG A 95 1.39 -9.19 28.78
N HIS A 96 0.33 -8.39 28.58
CA HIS A 96 -0.55 -8.00 29.69
C HIS A 96 -1.41 -9.14 30.23
N ARG A 97 -1.66 -10.18 29.43
CA ARG A 97 -2.40 -11.38 29.86
C ARG A 97 -1.50 -12.35 30.64
N GLU A 98 -0.25 -12.52 30.21
CA GLU A 98 0.75 -13.35 30.87
C GLU A 98 1.25 -12.72 32.19
N GLY A 99 1.30 -11.38 32.29
CA GLY A 99 1.73 -10.69 33.51
C GLY A 99 0.68 -10.55 34.63
N LYS A 100 -0.58 -10.96 34.41
CA LYS A 100 -1.68 -10.77 35.38
C LYS A 100 -2.12 -12.02 36.14
N VAL A 101 -1.58 -13.20 35.83
CA VAL A 101 -1.95 -14.44 36.52
C VAL A 101 -0.76 -14.95 37.30
N SER A 102 -0.54 -14.35 38.47
CA SER A 102 0.25 -15.01 39.52
C SER A 102 -0.62 -16.10 40.11
N ASP A 103 -0.23 -17.36 40.00
CA ASP A 103 -0.98 -18.44 40.65
C ASP A 103 -1.01 -18.22 42.17
N PRO A 104 -2.15 -18.46 42.86
CA PRO A 104 -2.23 -18.31 44.30
C PRO A 104 -1.29 -19.31 44.99
N PRO A 105 -0.56 -18.90 46.05
CA PRO A 105 0.34 -19.79 46.75
C PRO A 105 -0.40 -21.02 47.31
N PRO A 106 0.27 -22.18 47.40
CA PRO A 106 -0.34 -23.44 47.84
C PRO A 106 -0.64 -23.45 49.35
N ASP A 107 0.03 -22.60 50.14
CA ASP A 107 -0.22 -22.48 51.58
C ASP A 107 -1.52 -21.70 51.87
N PRO A 108 -2.49 -22.29 52.61
CA PRO A 108 -3.74 -21.63 52.97
C PRO A 108 -3.54 -20.31 53.74
N ALA A 109 -2.49 -20.17 54.56
CA ALA A 109 -2.23 -18.94 55.31
C ALA A 109 -1.75 -17.79 54.41
N GLU A 110 -0.97 -18.10 53.37
CA GLU A 110 -0.48 -17.12 52.40
C GLU A 110 -1.54 -16.75 51.36
N ARG A 111 -2.44 -17.68 51.04
CA ARG A 111 -3.55 -17.47 50.10
C ARG A 111 -4.51 -16.36 50.56
N TYR A 112 -4.79 -16.26 51.86
CA TYR A 112 -5.62 -15.18 52.41
C TYR A 112 -4.96 -13.79 52.21
N LYS A 113 -3.64 -13.72 52.38
CA LYS A 113 -2.86 -12.49 52.16
C LYS A 113 -2.78 -12.14 50.68
N TRP A 114 -2.69 -13.14 49.80
CA TRP A 114 -2.68 -12.95 48.35
C TRP A 114 -4.02 -12.41 47.83
N ALA A 115 -5.15 -12.97 48.30
CA ALA A 115 -6.49 -12.55 47.89
C ALA A 115 -6.85 -11.11 48.30
N ASN A 116 -6.27 -10.61 49.40
CA ASN A 116 -6.45 -9.24 49.87
C ASN A 116 -5.39 -8.25 49.35
N ARG A 117 -4.47 -8.66 48.48
CA ARG A 117 -3.60 -7.70 47.77
C ARG A 117 -4.44 -7.01 46.71
N LEU A 118 -4.76 -5.74 46.94
CA LEU A 118 -5.33 -4.87 45.90
C LEU A 118 -4.40 -4.92 44.68
N PRO A 119 -4.94 -4.99 43.45
CA PRO A 119 -4.12 -4.83 42.26
C PRO A 119 -3.35 -3.50 42.40
N PRO A 120 -2.05 -3.46 42.05
CA PRO A 120 -1.33 -2.20 42.09
C PRO A 120 -2.09 -1.20 41.23
N TYR A 121 -2.51 -0.09 41.85
CA TYR A 121 -2.98 1.05 41.08
C TYR A 121 -1.79 1.52 40.25
N ASP A 122 -1.93 1.52 38.92
CA ASP A 122 -0.94 2.13 38.04
C ASP A 122 -0.82 3.61 38.43
N SER A 123 0.30 3.98 39.07
CA SER A 123 0.70 5.36 39.37
C SER A 123 1.53 5.95 38.23
#